data_AF-A0A9E0KT64-F1
#
_entry.id   AF-A0A9E0KT64-F1
#
_cell.length_a   1.000
_cell.length_b   1.000
_cell.length_c   1.000
_cell.angle_alpha   90.00
_cell.angle_beta   90.00
_cell.angle_gamma   90.00
#
_symmetry.space_group_name_H-M   'P 1'
#
loop_
_entity.id
_entity.type
_entity.pdbx_description
1 polymer ?
#
loop_
_entity_poly.entity_id
_entity_poly.type
_entity_poly.pdbx_seq_one_letter_code
_entity_poly.pdbx_strand_id
1 'polypeptide(L)'
;MQIFLRSLSQLFDLKILTIIFKSIFLAVLVFIISIFLLHSSLKYLIELTTDNQWFSYLSYIGDIGFLGLSVFLFPAVFIFVSSFYFPQVMNRVEKVYYPSLKANESALHVELWSALKLFLLVLFVNLLALPFYIIPVINIFVYFAVNGFLLGREYFEMAALRYYEPGEIKRLHVLHRTPKFMLGLCFAFLGWAPLVNLLSPTFAVLLMSHYVCGIAVKKDSN
;
A
#
# COMPACT_ATOMS: atom_id res chain seq x y z
N MET A 1 20.06 -8.43 8.26
CA MET A 1 20.78 -7.78 7.15
C MET A 1 20.64 -8.51 5.81
N GLN A 2 20.82 -9.85 5.75
CA GLN A 2 20.73 -10.60 4.48
C GLN A 2 19.35 -10.54 3.79
N ILE A 3 18.24 -10.53 4.53
CA ILE A 3 16.88 -10.45 3.94
C ILE A 3 16.68 -9.10 3.23
N PHE A 4 17.06 -8.00 3.88
CA PHE A 4 16.95 -6.65 3.32
C PHE A 4 17.74 -6.50 2.01
N LEU A 5 19.01 -6.94 1.99
CA LEU A 5 19.85 -6.86 0.79
C LEU A 5 19.32 -7.73 -0.35
N ARG A 6 18.77 -8.92 -0.04
CA ARG A 6 18.12 -9.77 -1.05
C ARG A 6 16.89 -9.08 -1.64
N SER A 7 15.99 -8.57 -0.80
CA SER A 7 14.81 -7.83 -1.25
C SER A 7 15.17 -6.58 -2.06
N LEU A 8 16.24 -5.87 -1.69
CA LEU A 8 16.72 -4.71 -2.43
C LEU A 8 17.27 -5.11 -3.81
N SER A 9 18.06 -6.18 -3.90
CA SER A 9 18.55 -6.69 -5.19
C SER A 9 17.42 -7.18 -6.10
N GLN A 10 16.35 -7.74 -5.52
CA GLN A 10 15.19 -8.24 -6.26
C GLN A 10 14.34 -7.14 -6.88
N LEU A 11 14.29 -5.94 -6.29
CA LEU A 11 13.63 -4.80 -6.94
C LEU A 11 14.18 -4.53 -8.34
N PHE A 12 15.43 -4.92 -8.61
CA PHE A 12 16.09 -4.76 -9.90
C PHE A 12 16.05 -6.02 -10.79
N ASP A 13 15.36 -7.10 -10.38
CA ASP A 13 15.10 -8.24 -11.28
C ASP A 13 14.16 -7.80 -12.41
N LEU A 14 14.54 -8.04 -13.66
CA LEU A 14 13.77 -7.72 -14.87
C LEU A 14 12.30 -8.17 -14.77
N LYS A 15 12.03 -9.30 -14.12
CA LYS A 15 10.66 -9.80 -13.97
C LYS A 15 9.85 -9.00 -12.95
N ILE A 16 10.46 -8.55 -11.85
CA ILE A 16 9.81 -7.69 -10.86
C ILE A 16 9.65 -6.28 -11.43
N LEU A 17 10.67 -5.77 -12.12
CA LEU A 17 10.58 -4.51 -12.87
C LEU A 17 9.47 -4.56 -13.90
N THR A 18 9.26 -5.67 -14.61
CA THR A 18 8.13 -5.81 -15.55
C THR A 18 6.77 -5.68 -14.84
N ILE A 19 6.64 -6.22 -13.63
CA ILE A 19 5.40 -6.07 -12.82
C ILE A 19 5.24 -4.61 -12.40
N ILE A 20 6.31 -3.97 -11.93
CA ILE A 20 6.32 -2.55 -11.54
C ILE A 20 5.98 -1.65 -12.74
N PHE A 21 6.57 -1.88 -13.91
CA PHE A 21 6.26 -1.11 -15.12
C PHE A 21 4.81 -1.32 -15.57
N LYS A 22 4.28 -2.54 -15.47
CA LYS A 22 2.87 -2.81 -15.75
C LYS A 22 1.95 -2.08 -14.76
N SER A 23 2.28 -2.07 -13.47
CA SER A 23 1.48 -1.37 -12.46
C SER A 23 1.55 0.15 -12.64
N ILE A 24 2.72 0.71 -12.95
CA ILE A 24 2.90 2.12 -13.29
C ILE A 24 2.09 2.47 -14.54
N PHE A 25 2.23 1.69 -15.62
CA PHE A 25 1.52 1.95 -16.87
C PHE A 25 0.01 1.90 -16.67
N LEU A 26 -0.49 0.88 -15.96
CA LEU A 26 -1.92 0.77 -15.67
C LEU A 26 -2.39 1.91 -14.76
N ALA A 27 -1.61 2.30 -13.75
CA ALA A 27 -1.94 3.41 -12.87
C ALA A 27 -2.03 4.74 -13.65
N VAL A 28 -1.08 5.00 -14.54
CA VAL A 28 -1.11 6.18 -15.43
C VAL A 28 -2.33 6.14 -16.34
N LEU A 29 -2.64 4.98 -16.94
CA LEU A 29 -3.81 4.82 -17.80
C LEU A 29 -5.12 5.09 -17.04
N VAL A 30 -5.32 4.41 -15.90
CA VAL A 30 -6.50 4.58 -15.04
C VAL A 30 -6.61 6.03 -14.57
N PHE A 31 -5.49 6.65 -14.21
CA PHE A 31 -5.45 8.03 -13.76
C PHE A 31 -5.84 9.01 -14.87
N ILE A 32 -5.26 8.89 -16.07
CA ILE A 32 -5.59 9.75 -17.22
C ILE A 32 -7.08 9.61 -17.57
N ILE A 33 -7.60 8.37 -17.64
CA ILE A 33 -9.02 8.14 -17.93
C ILE A 33 -9.90 8.76 -16.85
N SER A 34 -9.56 8.56 -15.58
CA SER A 34 -10.36 9.07 -14.45
C SER A 34 -10.39 10.60 -14.42
N ILE A 35 -9.23 11.25 -14.60
CA ILE A 35 -9.10 12.70 -14.65
C ILE A 35 -9.81 13.27 -15.87
N PHE A 36 -9.68 12.64 -17.05
CA PHE A 36 -10.38 13.05 -18.26
C PHE A 36 -11.90 12.98 -18.08
N LEU A 37 -12.41 11.87 -17.53
CA LEU A 37 -13.85 11.69 -17.26
C LEU A 37 -14.35 12.72 -16.25
N LEU A 38 -13.66 12.87 -15.11
CA LEU A 38 -14.04 13.85 -14.07
C LEU A 38 -14.05 15.28 -14.61
N HIS A 39 -13.00 15.66 -15.34
CA HIS A 39 -12.89 16.99 -15.94
C HIS A 39 -14.01 17.24 -16.95
N SER A 40 -14.25 16.29 -17.85
CA SER A 40 -15.28 16.40 -18.89
C SER A 40 -16.70 16.46 -18.29
N SER A 41 -16.98 15.63 -17.28
CA SER A 41 -18.26 15.64 -16.56
C SER A 41 -18.47 16.97 -15.81
N LEU A 42 -17.43 17.48 -15.14
CA LEU A 42 -17.52 18.75 -14.42
C LEU A 42 -17.78 19.92 -15.38
N LYS A 43 -17.06 19.96 -16.51
CA LYS A 43 -17.25 20.99 -17.54
C LYS A 43 -18.66 20.95 -18.12
N TYR A 44 -19.15 19.75 -18.46
CA TYR A 44 -20.51 19.55 -18.96
C TYR A 44 -21.58 20.04 -17.97
N LEU A 45 -21.41 19.75 -16.68
CA LEU A 45 -22.33 20.23 -15.62
C LEU A 45 -22.34 21.76 -15.48
N ILE A 46 -21.16 22.40 -15.59
CA ILE A 46 -21.03 23.86 -15.52
C ILE A 46 -21.72 24.52 -16.72
N GLU A 47 -21.52 23.99 -17.93
CA GLU A 47 -22.16 24.49 -19.16
C GLU A 47 -23.69 24.35 -19.11
N LEU A 48 -24.22 23.30 -18.47
CA LEU A 48 -25.67 23.12 -18.29
C LEU A 48 -26.31 24.08 -17.29
N THR A 49 -25.55 24.56 -16.31
CA THR A 49 -26.09 25.36 -15.19
C THR A 49 -25.84 26.85 -15.35
N THR A 50 -24.88 27.26 -16.19
CA THR A 50 -24.43 28.65 -16.23
C THR A 50 -24.21 29.15 -17.65
N ASP A 51 -25.06 30.08 -18.11
CA ASP A 51 -24.98 30.72 -19.44
C ASP A 51 -24.30 32.10 -19.38
N ASN A 52 -23.25 32.23 -18.56
CA ASN A 52 -22.65 33.53 -18.25
C ASN A 52 -21.15 33.57 -18.58
N GLN A 53 -20.74 34.55 -19.40
CA GLN A 53 -19.35 34.69 -19.87
C GLN A 53 -18.33 34.96 -18.75
N TRP A 54 -18.74 35.49 -17.59
CA TRP A 54 -17.87 35.69 -16.43
C TRP A 54 -17.27 34.37 -15.88
N PHE A 55 -17.93 33.24 -16.11
CA PHE A 55 -17.42 31.92 -15.71
C PHE A 55 -16.20 31.48 -16.53
N SER A 56 -15.94 32.07 -17.70
CA SER A 56 -14.78 31.72 -18.53
C SER A 56 -13.44 32.09 -17.89
N TYR A 57 -13.36 33.18 -17.13
CA TYR A 57 -12.13 33.53 -16.41
C TYR A 57 -11.92 32.64 -15.17
N LEU A 58 -13.01 32.23 -14.51
CA LEU A 58 -12.99 31.28 -13.39
C LEU A 58 -12.63 29.86 -13.85
N SER A 59 -12.96 29.47 -15.09
CA SER A 59 -12.62 28.14 -15.60
C SER A 59 -11.13 27.94 -15.75
N TYR A 60 -10.36 28.94 -16.22
CA TYR A 60 -8.90 28.82 -16.31
C TYR A 60 -8.23 28.61 -14.94
N ILE A 61 -8.71 29.31 -13.90
CA ILE A 61 -8.24 29.12 -12.52
C ILE A 61 -8.64 27.72 -12.01
N GLY A 62 -9.88 27.30 -12.33
CA GLY A 62 -10.38 25.96 -12.04
C GLY A 62 -9.55 24.86 -12.69
N ASP A 63 -9.13 25.03 -13.95
CA ASP A 63 -8.33 24.07 -14.70
C ASP A 63 -6.92 23.91 -14.10
N ILE A 64 -6.29 25.02 -13.70
CA ILE A 64 -5.00 25.00 -13.01
C ILE A 64 -5.15 24.33 -11.64
N GLY A 65 -6.20 24.68 -10.88
CA GLY A 65 -6.49 24.04 -9.59
C GLY A 65 -6.75 22.54 -9.72
N PHE A 66 -7.48 22.14 -10.76
CA PHE A 66 -7.78 20.76 -11.09
C PHE A 66 -6.51 19.98 -11.48
N LEU A 67 -5.63 20.57 -12.30
CA LEU A 67 -4.31 19.99 -12.61
C LEU A 67 -3.46 19.81 -11.35
N GLY A 68 -3.40 20.82 -10.48
CA GLY A 68 -2.69 20.74 -9.21
C GLY A 68 -3.22 19.62 -8.31
N LEU A 69 -4.55 19.53 -8.16
CA LEU A 69 -5.21 18.46 -7.41
C LEU A 69 -4.96 17.09 -8.04
N SER A 70 -4.97 17.00 -9.37
CA SER A 70 -4.70 15.76 -10.10
C SER A 70 -3.29 15.24 -9.77
N VAL A 71 -2.26 16.09 -9.86
CA VAL A 71 -0.88 15.71 -9.52
C VAL A 71 -0.79 15.20 -8.07
N PHE A 72 -1.54 15.83 -7.15
CA PHE A 72 -1.59 15.41 -5.76
C PHE A 72 -2.33 14.07 -5.54
N LEU A 73 -3.33 13.75 -6.36
CA LEU A 73 -4.09 12.50 -6.29
C LEU A 73 -3.38 11.31 -6.95
N PHE A 74 -2.45 11.56 -7.87
CA PHE A 74 -1.74 10.49 -8.60
C PHE A 74 -1.10 9.43 -7.69
N PRO A 75 -0.36 9.79 -6.60
CA PRO A 75 0.19 8.79 -5.68
C PRO A 75 -0.86 7.87 -5.05
N ALA A 76 -2.05 8.39 -4.72
CA ALA A 76 -3.12 7.59 -4.14
C ALA A 76 -3.68 6.57 -5.15
N VAL A 77 -3.89 7.01 -6.40
CA VAL A 77 -4.31 6.11 -7.49
C VAL A 77 -3.24 5.08 -7.78
N PHE A 78 -1.96 5.47 -7.77
CA PHE A 78 -0.86 4.55 -7.97
C PHE A 78 -0.79 3.47 -6.88
N ILE A 79 -0.92 3.84 -5.60
CA ILE A 79 -0.96 2.89 -4.49
C ILE A 79 -2.15 1.93 -4.64
N PHE A 80 -3.33 2.47 -4.95
CA PHE A 80 -4.54 1.68 -5.17
C PHE A 80 -4.35 0.65 -6.30
N VAL A 81 -3.87 1.07 -7.48
CA VAL A 81 -3.62 0.16 -8.61
C VAL A 81 -2.50 -0.84 -8.30
N SER A 82 -1.44 -0.42 -7.61
CA SER A 82 -0.33 -1.29 -7.24
C SER A 82 -0.74 -2.41 -6.28
N SER A 83 -1.74 -2.16 -5.42
CA SER A 83 -2.25 -3.17 -4.48
C SER A 83 -2.76 -4.44 -5.18
N PHE A 84 -3.32 -4.32 -6.38
CA PHE A 84 -3.78 -5.46 -7.19
C PHE A 84 -2.63 -6.35 -7.70
N TYR A 85 -1.41 -5.84 -7.74
CA TYR A 85 -0.23 -6.59 -8.16
C TYR A 85 0.48 -7.30 -6.99
N PHE A 86 0.09 -7.02 -5.73
CA PHE A 86 0.71 -7.63 -4.56
C PHE A 86 0.68 -9.17 -4.59
N PRO A 87 -0.45 -9.83 -4.93
CA PRO A 87 -0.48 -11.29 -5.01
C PRO A 87 0.47 -11.84 -6.07
N GLN A 88 0.65 -11.13 -7.20
CA GLN A 88 1.55 -11.54 -8.27
C GLN A 88 3.03 -11.47 -7.84
N VAL A 89 3.40 -10.39 -7.14
CA VAL A 89 4.75 -10.21 -6.57
C VAL A 89 5.05 -11.32 -5.55
N MET A 90 4.13 -11.54 -4.61
CA MET A 90 4.25 -12.59 -3.59
C MET A 90 4.36 -13.98 -4.24
N ASN A 91 3.48 -14.33 -5.18
CA ASN A 91 3.53 -15.59 -5.94
C ASN A 91 4.88 -15.80 -6.65
N ARG A 92 5.50 -14.72 -7.14
CA ARG A 92 6.81 -14.80 -7.78
C ARG A 92 7.91 -15.12 -6.76
N VAL A 93 7.90 -14.46 -5.60
CA VAL A 93 8.85 -14.73 -4.52
C VAL A 93 8.76 -16.18 -4.05
N GLU A 94 7.54 -16.67 -3.84
CA GLU A 94 7.29 -18.05 -3.40
C GLU A 94 7.85 -19.07 -4.39
N LYS A 95 7.51 -18.95 -5.67
CA LYS A 95 7.96 -19.88 -6.71
C LYS A 95 9.47 -19.93 -6.87
N VAL A 96 10.17 -18.81 -6.62
CA VAL A 96 11.63 -18.72 -6.83
C VAL A 96 12.42 -19.10 -5.59
N TYR A 97 12.00 -18.63 -4.41
CA TYR A 97 12.79 -18.72 -3.19
C TYR A 97 12.26 -19.70 -2.16
N TYR A 98 10.97 -20.04 -2.22
CA TYR A 98 10.32 -20.95 -1.28
C TYR A 98 9.43 -21.98 -1.99
N PRO A 99 9.95 -22.74 -2.98
CA PRO A 99 9.15 -23.66 -3.77
C PRO A 99 8.55 -24.82 -2.96
N SER A 100 9.05 -25.07 -1.74
CA SER A 100 8.54 -26.09 -0.83
C SER A 100 7.30 -25.67 -0.05
N LEU A 101 7.02 -24.37 0.07
CA LEU A 101 5.86 -23.88 0.81
C LEU A 101 4.59 -24.01 -0.03
N LYS A 102 3.53 -24.55 0.56
CA LYS A 102 2.18 -24.56 -0.04
C LYS A 102 1.38 -23.40 0.54
N ALA A 103 1.05 -22.43 -0.32
CA ALA A 103 0.13 -21.37 0.06
C ALA A 103 -1.30 -21.93 0.11
N ASN A 104 -2.03 -21.62 1.17
CA ASN A 104 -3.45 -21.89 1.29
C ASN A 104 -4.22 -20.90 0.41
N GLU A 105 -5.21 -21.41 -0.33
CA GLU A 105 -6.23 -20.55 -0.92
C GLU A 105 -7.16 -20.11 0.21
N SER A 106 -7.09 -18.84 0.59
CA SER A 106 -7.99 -18.28 1.59
C SER A 106 -9.36 -18.08 0.97
N ALA A 107 -10.40 -18.48 1.70
CA ALA A 107 -11.77 -18.22 1.26
C ALA A 107 -12.07 -16.72 1.32
N LEU A 108 -12.76 -16.19 0.31
CA LEU A 108 -13.06 -14.74 0.17
C LEU A 108 -13.65 -14.11 1.44
N HIS A 109 -14.48 -14.84 2.18
CA HIS A 109 -15.10 -14.34 3.42
C HIS A 109 -14.07 -14.11 4.54
N VAL A 110 -12.99 -14.90 4.60
CA VAL A 110 -11.90 -14.74 5.58
C VAL A 110 -11.09 -13.50 5.26
N GLU A 111 -10.80 -13.27 3.98
CA GLU A 111 -10.07 -12.08 3.52
C GLU A 111 -10.89 -10.80 3.79
N LEU A 112 -12.18 -10.81 3.47
CA LEU A 112 -13.07 -9.67 3.69
C LEU A 112 -13.19 -9.32 5.19
N TRP A 113 -13.34 -10.33 6.04
CA TRP A 113 -13.42 -10.12 7.50
C TRP A 113 -12.10 -9.59 8.08
N SER A 114 -10.97 -10.07 7.57
CA SER A 114 -9.64 -9.60 7.99
C SER A 114 -9.41 -8.16 7.52
N ALA A 115 -9.78 -7.83 6.28
CA ALA A 115 -9.73 -6.47 5.75
C ALA A 115 -10.60 -5.50 6.56
N LEU A 116 -11.82 -5.90 6.93
CA LEU A 116 -12.71 -5.08 7.75
C LEU A 116 -12.12 -4.79 9.14
N LYS A 117 -11.56 -5.81 9.81
CA LYS A 117 -10.88 -5.63 11.11
C LYS A 117 -9.69 -4.69 11.00
N LEU A 118 -8.90 -4.84 9.94
CA LEU A 118 -7.76 -3.96 9.68
C LEU A 118 -8.25 -2.52 9.47
N PHE A 119 -9.28 -2.32 8.65
CA PHE A 119 -9.90 -1.01 8.41
C PHE A 119 -10.37 -0.35 9.71
N LEU A 120 -11.13 -1.08 10.54
CA LEU A 120 -11.60 -0.58 11.84
C LEU A 120 -10.44 -0.24 12.78
N LEU A 121 -9.38 -1.05 12.79
CA LEU A 121 -8.18 -0.78 13.58
C LEU A 121 -7.45 0.48 13.09
N VAL A 122 -7.26 0.62 11.76
CA VAL A 122 -6.63 1.80 11.15
C VAL A 122 -7.43 3.06 11.52
N LEU A 123 -8.75 3.00 11.40
CA LEU A 123 -9.65 4.10 11.75
C LEU A 123 -9.53 4.45 13.23
N PHE A 124 -9.64 3.46 14.12
CA PHE A 124 -9.56 3.65 15.57
C PHE A 124 -8.22 4.25 16.01
N VAL A 125 -7.10 3.70 15.52
CA VAL A 125 -5.76 4.17 15.87
C VAL A 125 -5.53 5.59 15.37
N ASN A 126 -5.96 5.93 14.15
CA ASN A 126 -5.81 7.29 13.63
C ASN A 126 -6.69 8.29 14.38
N LEU A 127 -7.90 7.90 14.80
CA LEU A 127 -8.76 8.75 15.61
C LEU A 127 -8.14 9.07 16.97
N LEU A 128 -7.47 8.09 17.59
CA LEU A 128 -6.71 8.30 18.83
C LEU A 128 -5.43 9.12 18.61
N ALA A 129 -4.81 9.04 17.43
CA ALA A 129 -3.60 9.79 17.10
C ALA A 129 -3.88 11.28 16.79
N LEU A 130 -5.12 11.60 16.41
CA LEU A 130 -5.54 12.92 15.93
C LEU A 130 -5.18 14.08 16.88
N PRO A 131 -5.40 13.99 18.21
CA PRO A 131 -5.00 15.04 19.15
C PRO A 131 -3.48 15.28 19.17
N PHE A 132 -2.68 14.23 18.97
CA PHE A 132 -1.22 14.31 19.01
C PHE A 132 -0.62 14.87 17.72
N TYR A 133 -1.34 14.78 16.59
CA TYR A 133 -0.87 15.36 15.32
C TYR A 133 -0.81 16.89 15.34
N ILE A 134 -1.55 17.54 16.24
CA ILE A 134 -1.56 19.01 16.40
C ILE A 134 -0.32 19.50 17.15
N ILE A 135 0.32 18.63 17.95
CA ILE A 135 1.48 19.01 18.76
C ILE A 135 2.74 18.94 17.89
N PRO A 136 3.45 20.06 17.66
CA PRO A 136 4.69 20.06 16.89
C PRO A 136 5.73 19.12 17.49
N VAL A 137 6.59 18.52 16.66
CA VAL A 137 7.63 17.54 17.03
C VAL A 137 7.04 16.18 17.45
N ILE A 138 6.06 16.16 18.37
CA ILE A 138 5.35 14.93 18.77
C ILE A 138 4.66 14.29 17.57
N ASN A 139 4.08 15.09 16.68
CA ASN A 139 3.45 14.61 15.45
C ASN A 139 4.36 13.72 14.59
N ILE A 140 5.67 14.01 14.50
CA ILE A 140 6.63 13.21 13.74
C ILE A 140 6.77 11.82 14.37
N PHE A 141 6.97 11.75 15.69
CA PHE A 141 7.12 10.49 16.40
C PHE A 141 5.82 9.67 16.36
N VAL A 142 4.67 10.31 16.54
CA VAL A 142 3.36 9.66 16.46
C VAL A 142 3.10 9.17 15.04
N TYR A 143 3.42 9.96 14.02
CA TYR A 143 3.28 9.55 12.62
C TYR A 143 4.06 8.26 12.33
N PHE A 144 5.35 8.21 12.68
CA PHE A 144 6.17 7.02 12.46
C PHE A 144 5.77 5.83 13.33
N ALA A 145 5.35 6.06 14.57
CA ALA A 145 4.87 5.00 15.45
C ALA A 145 3.55 4.39 14.94
N VAL A 146 2.58 5.23 14.58
CA VAL A 146 1.27 4.82 14.07
C VAL A 146 1.42 4.14 12.72
N ASN A 147 2.05 4.80 11.74
CA ASN A 147 2.22 4.21 10.41
C ASN A 147 3.12 2.97 10.44
N GLY A 148 4.18 2.97 11.25
CA GLY A 148 5.04 1.80 11.41
C GLY A 148 4.29 0.61 12.02
N PHE A 149 3.42 0.85 12.99
CA PHE A 149 2.57 -0.19 13.56
C PHE A 149 1.53 -0.71 12.55
N LEU A 150 0.81 0.20 11.87
CA LEU A 150 -0.26 -0.13 10.95
C LEU A 150 0.27 -0.84 9.70
N LEU A 151 1.27 -0.28 9.01
CA LEU A 151 1.88 -0.89 7.82
C LEU A 151 2.51 -2.24 8.16
N GLY A 152 3.26 -2.31 9.26
CA GLY A 152 3.85 -3.56 9.71
C GLY A 152 2.79 -4.62 9.96
N ARG A 153 1.66 -4.26 10.56
CA ARG A 153 0.55 -5.17 10.80
C ARG A 153 -0.14 -5.60 9.51
N GLU A 154 -0.49 -4.66 8.64
CA GLU A 154 -1.19 -4.88 7.37
C GLU A 154 -0.42 -5.84 6.46
N TYR A 155 0.81 -5.49 6.09
CA TYR A 155 1.61 -6.30 5.18
C TYR A 155 1.92 -7.68 5.78
N PHE A 156 2.10 -7.77 7.11
CA PHE A 156 2.34 -9.04 7.78
C PHE A 156 1.11 -9.94 7.73
N GLU A 157 -0.07 -9.39 7.99
CA GLU A 157 -1.34 -10.11 7.97
C GLU A 157 -1.66 -10.60 6.55
N MET A 158 -1.49 -9.74 5.53
CA MET A 158 -1.63 -10.11 4.12
C MET A 158 -0.72 -11.29 3.73
N ALA A 159 0.53 -11.29 4.19
CA ALA A 159 1.46 -12.38 3.91
C ALA A 159 1.17 -13.65 4.73
N ALA A 160 0.79 -13.50 6.01
CA ALA A 160 0.57 -14.61 6.93
C ALA A 160 -0.73 -15.37 6.64
N LEU A 161 -1.78 -14.71 6.15
CA LEU A 161 -3.05 -15.34 5.73
C LEU A 161 -2.86 -16.44 4.67
N ARG A 162 -1.73 -16.42 3.94
CA ARG A 162 -1.38 -17.45 2.97
C ARG A 162 -0.91 -18.77 3.59
N TYR A 163 -0.49 -18.79 4.85
CA TYR A 163 0.16 -19.96 5.46
C TYR A 163 -0.40 -20.34 6.83
N TYR A 164 -1.19 -19.46 7.44
CA TYR A 164 -1.66 -19.60 8.81
C TYR A 164 -3.15 -19.34 8.90
N GLU A 165 -3.82 -20.06 9.79
CA GLU A 165 -5.22 -19.80 10.08
C GLU A 165 -5.39 -18.49 10.90
N PRO A 166 -6.55 -17.82 10.83
CA PRO A 166 -6.79 -16.58 11.57
C PRO A 166 -6.50 -16.66 13.08
N GLY A 167 -6.70 -17.83 13.70
CA GLY A 167 -6.38 -18.08 15.10
C GLY A 167 -4.87 -18.05 15.38
N GLU A 168 -4.06 -18.63 14.50
CA GLU A 168 -2.60 -18.65 14.60
C GLU A 168 -2.00 -17.25 14.35
N ILE A 169 -2.57 -16.49 13.42
CA ILE A 169 -2.13 -15.12 13.10
C ILE A 169 -2.23 -14.21 14.31
N LYS A 170 -3.28 -14.36 15.13
CA LYS A 170 -3.43 -13.60 16.38
C LYS A 170 -2.25 -13.82 17.33
N ARG A 171 -1.77 -15.07 17.45
CA ARG A 171 -0.59 -15.41 18.25
C ARG A 171 0.70 -14.88 17.61
N LEU A 172 0.85 -15.01 16.29
CA LEU A 172 2.01 -14.51 15.55
C LEU A 172 2.18 -12.99 15.68
N HIS A 173 1.08 -12.23 15.73
CA HIS A 173 1.15 -10.79 15.92
C HIS A 173 1.80 -10.37 17.24
N VAL A 174 1.64 -11.18 18.30
CA VAL A 174 2.26 -10.96 19.60
C VAL A 174 3.72 -11.42 19.57
N LEU A 175 3.96 -12.63 19.06
CA LEU A 175 5.30 -13.24 19.02
C LEU A 175 6.29 -12.41 18.18
N HIS A 176 5.82 -11.86 17.06
CA HIS A 176 6.65 -11.09 16.13
C HIS A 176 6.36 -9.58 16.19
N ARG A 177 5.94 -9.04 17.35
CA ARG A 177 5.60 -7.61 17.49
C ARG A 177 6.74 -6.67 17.06
N THR A 178 7.96 -6.93 17.52
CA THR A 178 9.10 -6.02 17.32
C THR A 178 9.61 -6.06 15.89
N PRO A 179 9.90 -7.24 15.28
CA PRO A 179 10.35 -7.27 13.89
C PRO A 179 9.30 -6.70 12.94
N LYS A 180 8.03 -7.05 13.13
CA LYS A 180 6.90 -6.52 12.35
C LYS A 180 6.82 -4.99 12.40
N PHE A 181 6.95 -4.42 13.60
CA PHE A 181 6.97 -2.97 13.78
C PHE A 181 8.20 -2.32 13.12
N MET A 182 9.39 -2.91 13.23
CA MET A 182 10.59 -2.39 12.58
C MET A 182 10.49 -2.40 11.05
N LEU A 183 9.90 -3.45 10.46
CA LEU A 183 9.63 -3.51 9.03
C LEU A 183 8.62 -2.45 8.61
N GLY A 184 7.53 -2.31 9.35
CA GLY A 184 6.55 -1.26 9.10
C GLY A 184 7.14 0.14 9.24
N LEU A 185 8.03 0.37 10.22
CA LEU A 185 8.74 1.63 10.39
C LEU A 185 9.63 1.94 9.18
N CYS A 186 10.34 0.93 8.66
CA CYS A 186 11.09 1.06 7.40
C CYS A 186 10.18 1.47 6.24
N PHE A 187 8.99 0.87 6.11
CA PHE A 187 8.03 1.24 5.07
C PHE A 187 7.48 2.66 5.25
N ALA A 188 7.22 3.08 6.49
CA ALA A 188 6.80 4.45 6.81
C ALA A 188 7.88 5.48 6.41
N PHE A 189 9.16 5.17 6.64
CA PHE A 189 10.28 6.00 6.18
C PHE A 189 10.39 6.07 4.66
N LEU A 190 10.24 4.93 3.96
CA LEU A 190 10.26 4.90 2.50
C LEU A 190 9.11 5.68 1.87
N GLY A 191 7.94 5.66 2.51
CA GLY A 191 6.77 6.42 2.07
C GLY A 191 6.93 7.94 2.16
N TRP A 192 7.91 8.43 2.92
CA TRP A 192 8.14 9.86 3.12
C TRP A 192 8.77 10.55 1.90
N ALA A 193 9.53 9.80 1.08
CA ALA A 193 10.13 10.31 -0.15
C ALA A 193 9.22 9.99 -1.35
N PRO A 194 8.63 10.99 -2.05
CA PRO A 194 7.60 10.76 -3.07
C PRO A 194 8.02 9.80 -4.20
N LEU A 195 9.27 9.91 -4.67
CA LEU A 195 9.80 9.03 -5.71
C LEU A 195 10.03 7.59 -5.21
N VAL A 196 10.48 7.45 -3.96
CA VAL A 196 10.70 6.14 -3.32
C VAL A 196 9.36 5.48 -2.98
N ASN A 197 8.35 6.27 -2.67
CA ASN A 197 7.00 5.80 -2.37
C ASN A 197 6.35 5.04 -3.54
N LEU A 198 6.79 5.26 -4.79
CA LEU A 198 6.36 4.46 -5.93
C LEU A 198 6.85 2.99 -5.87
N LEU A 199 7.99 2.76 -5.24
CA LEU A 199 8.58 1.42 -5.08
C LEU A 199 8.27 0.81 -3.70
N SER A 200 7.91 1.65 -2.72
CA SER A 200 7.67 1.26 -1.34
C SER A 200 6.64 0.13 -1.19
N PRO A 201 5.46 0.15 -1.86
CA PRO A 201 4.48 -0.94 -1.75
C PRO A 201 5.05 -2.29 -2.22
N THR A 202 5.72 -2.31 -3.37
CA THR A 202 6.33 -3.51 -3.92
C THR A 202 7.44 -4.02 -3.01
N PHE A 203 8.28 -3.12 -2.50
CA PHE A 203 9.35 -3.49 -1.56
C PHE A 203 8.79 -4.01 -0.24
N ALA A 204 7.73 -3.41 0.28
CA ALA A 204 7.05 -3.84 1.49
C ALA A 204 6.51 -5.27 1.35
N VAL A 205 5.86 -5.56 0.21
CA VAL A 205 5.43 -6.92 -0.12
C VAL A 205 6.63 -7.85 -0.16
N LEU A 206 7.66 -7.58 -0.96
CA LEU A 206 8.84 -8.45 -1.09
C LEU A 206 9.47 -8.78 0.27
N LEU A 207 9.72 -7.75 1.06
CA LEU A 207 10.44 -7.89 2.31
C LEU A 207 9.60 -8.61 3.37
N MET A 208 8.30 -8.30 3.46
CA MET A 208 7.39 -9.01 4.36
C MET A 208 7.13 -10.45 3.91
N SER A 209 7.08 -10.71 2.60
CA SER A 209 6.99 -12.06 2.01
C SER A 209 8.14 -12.93 2.52
N HIS A 210 9.38 -12.46 2.37
CA HIS A 210 10.57 -13.18 2.84
C HIS A 210 10.55 -13.40 4.35
N TYR A 211 10.10 -12.41 5.11
CA TYR A 211 10.00 -12.52 6.55
C TYR A 211 9.00 -13.60 6.96
N VAL A 212 7.78 -13.58 6.41
CA VAL A 212 6.73 -14.56 6.73
C VAL A 212 7.07 -15.96 6.22
N CYS A 213 7.55 -16.09 4.98
CA CYS A 213 8.00 -17.38 4.44
C CYS A 213 9.11 -17.98 5.30
N GLY A 214 10.05 -17.15 5.78
CA GLY A 214 11.10 -17.59 6.71
C GLY A 214 10.57 -18.13 8.04
N ILE A 215 9.42 -17.63 8.52
CA ILE A 215 8.74 -18.16 9.70
C ILE A 215 8.01 -19.47 9.34
N ALA A 216 7.32 -19.52 8.19
CA ALA A 216 6.59 -20.70 7.72
C ALA A 216 7.51 -21.92 7.50
N VAL A 217 8.68 -21.73 6.88
CA VAL A 217 9.65 -22.82 6.69
C VAL A 217 10.10 -23.43 8.03
N LYS A 218 10.23 -22.61 9.08
CA LYS A 218 10.60 -23.10 10.42
C LYS A 218 9.47 -23.86 11.13
N LYS A 219 8.22 -23.59 10.77
CA LYS A 219 7.05 -24.34 11.25
C LYS A 219 7.02 -25.72 10.61
N ASP A 220 7.25 -25.83 9.30
CA ASP A 220 7.25 -27.12 8.58
C ASP A 220 8.44 -28.03 8.93
N SER A 221 9.53 -27.47 9.47
CA SER A 221 10.71 -28.23 9.89
C SER A 221 10.64 -28.81 11.32
N ASN A 222 9.63 -28.42 12.11
CA ASN A 222 9.43 -28.82 13.50
C ASN A 222 8.19 -29.70 13.63
#